data_AF-A0A8J9TU89-F1
#
_entry.id   AF-A0A8J9TU89-F1
#
_cell.length_a   1.000
_cell.length_b   1.000
_cell.length_c   1.000
_cell.angle_alpha   90.00
_cell.angle_beta   90.00
_cell.angle_gamma   90.00
#
_symmetry.space_group_name_H-M   'P 1'
#
loop_
_entity.id
_entity.type
_entity.pdbx_description
1 polymer ?
#
loop_
_entity_poly.entity_id
_entity_poly.type
_entity_poly.pdbx_seq_one_letter_code
_entity_poly.pdbx_strand_id
1 'polypeptide(L)'
;MTHSQAKASCFVVTSIWVGTCYGMSISQKKISLSENAFRQMHPSRVFAEKNLGLLRSRGYEDATGLHGASDDSCETIERISRKDHLSEAYQMGQYLFGTVATLLFLIPDRTMTKRLASKLAGVAGFGTAAGTCHILACANEHNRLGSDTYKRLNIGLFGFSMIGLASIPGEAGFCRSAGAAMIFSSFMGIVRLFATVVSFMGWKRGIDQRDGMNLVTSKMTNELWKGTKRTFEGLKVQHKKKALTYRNSLILVLFGVFSSFMEGLFKLR
;
A
#
# COMPACT_ATOMS: atom_id res chain seq x y z
N MET A 1 0.12 38.04 -4.57
CA MET A 1 -0.82 36.92 -4.76
C MET A 1 -2.20 37.43 -4.34
N THR A 2 -3.14 37.57 -5.27
CA THR A 2 -4.45 38.15 -4.96
C THR A 2 -5.26 37.19 -4.09
N HIS A 3 -6.09 37.73 -3.20
CA HIS A 3 -6.92 36.96 -2.24
C HIS A 3 -7.78 35.86 -2.91
N SER A 4 -7.97 35.94 -4.23
CA SER A 4 -8.67 34.97 -5.08
C SER A 4 -7.86 33.67 -5.33
N GLN A 5 -6.54 33.74 -5.54
CA GLN A 5 -5.74 32.53 -5.79
C GLN A 5 -5.56 31.65 -4.55
N ALA A 6 -5.50 32.26 -3.36
CA ALA A 6 -5.45 31.50 -2.10
C ALA A 6 -6.75 30.70 -1.84
N LYS A 7 -7.91 31.25 -2.23
CA LYS A 7 -9.20 30.56 -2.12
C LYS A 7 -9.31 29.37 -3.06
N ALA A 8 -8.82 29.50 -4.30
CA ALA A 8 -8.84 28.41 -5.28
C ALA A 8 -7.94 27.22 -4.86
N SER A 9 -6.73 27.48 -4.35
CA SER A 9 -5.84 26.43 -3.85
C SER A 9 -6.39 25.74 -2.60
N CYS A 10 -7.03 26.49 -1.70
CA CYS A 10 -7.69 25.92 -0.52
C CYS A 10 -8.85 24.98 -0.94
N PHE A 11 -9.69 25.42 -1.89
CA PHE A 11 -10.84 24.64 -2.35
C PHE A 11 -10.47 23.31 -3.01
N VAL A 12 -9.40 23.27 -3.81
CA VAL A 12 -8.92 22.03 -4.46
C VAL A 12 -8.37 21.04 -3.43
N VAL A 13 -7.64 21.51 -2.42
CA VAL A 13 -7.08 20.65 -1.36
C VAL A 13 -8.19 20.07 -0.48
N THR A 14 -9.19 20.88 -0.09
CA THR A 14 -10.34 20.39 0.67
C THR A 14 -11.17 19.41 -0.15
N SER A 15 -11.30 19.62 -1.46
CA SER A 15 -12.04 18.71 -2.35
C SER A 15 -11.36 17.35 -2.52
N ILE A 16 -10.02 17.31 -2.58
CA ILE A 16 -9.26 16.06 -2.62
C ILE A 16 -9.34 15.34 -1.28
N TRP A 17 -9.21 16.06 -0.16
CA TRP A 17 -9.27 15.46 1.17
C TRP A 17 -10.68 14.94 1.50
N VAL A 18 -11.71 15.75 1.25
CA VAL A 18 -13.12 15.33 1.35
C VAL A 18 -13.37 14.17 0.39
N GLY A 19 -12.89 14.20 -0.85
CA GLY A 19 -13.01 13.08 -1.78
C GLY A 19 -12.35 11.78 -1.30
N THR A 20 -11.23 11.88 -0.59
CA THR A 20 -10.52 10.71 -0.03
C THR A 20 -11.22 10.18 1.22
N CYS A 21 -11.69 11.07 2.11
CA CYS A 21 -12.46 10.70 3.30
C CYS A 21 -13.87 10.18 2.95
N TYR A 22 -14.56 10.80 1.98
CA TYR A 22 -15.84 10.31 1.45
C TYR A 22 -15.65 9.02 0.66
N GLY A 23 -14.55 8.88 -0.09
CA GLY A 23 -14.19 7.64 -0.76
C GLY A 23 -13.98 6.49 0.23
N MET A 24 -13.29 6.74 1.35
CA MET A 24 -13.15 5.77 2.44
C MET A 24 -14.49 5.43 3.10
N SER A 25 -15.36 6.43 3.33
CA SER A 25 -16.69 6.21 3.91
C SER A 25 -17.62 5.42 2.98
N ILE A 26 -17.64 5.72 1.67
CA ILE A 26 -18.42 4.99 0.66
C ILE A 26 -17.86 3.57 0.46
N SER A 27 -16.53 3.40 0.49
CA SER A 27 -15.90 2.08 0.41
C SER A 27 -16.24 1.22 1.63
N GLN A 28 -16.18 1.78 2.84
CA GLN A 28 -16.64 1.12 4.06
C GLN A 28 -18.11 0.71 3.99
N LYS A 29 -18.98 1.58 3.47
CA LYS A 29 -20.41 1.28 3.31
C LYS A 29 -20.69 0.20 2.26
N LYS A 30 -19.88 0.12 1.19
CA LYS A 30 -19.98 -0.96 0.19
C LYS A 30 -19.42 -2.29 0.72
N ILE A 31 -18.37 -2.26 1.54
CA ILE A 31 -17.81 -3.46 2.17
C ILE A 31 -18.81 -4.03 3.18
N SER A 32 -19.44 -3.19 4.01
CA SER A 32 -20.47 -3.67 4.96
C SER A 32 -21.74 -4.20 4.27
N LEU A 33 -22.17 -3.58 3.16
CA LEU A 33 -23.26 -4.10 2.35
C LEU A 33 -22.90 -5.42 1.64
N SER A 34 -21.67 -5.55 1.15
CA SER A 34 -21.14 -6.79 0.57
C SER A 34 -21.03 -7.90 1.62
N GLU A 35 -20.65 -7.58 2.85
CA GLU A 35 -20.48 -8.56 3.92
C GLU A 35 -21.85 -9.06 4.43
N ASN A 36 -22.83 -8.17 4.55
CA ASN A 36 -24.22 -8.54 4.88
C ASN A 36 -24.88 -9.37 3.77
N ALA A 37 -24.65 -9.03 2.50
CA ALA A 37 -25.14 -9.82 1.36
C ALA A 37 -24.45 -11.20 1.28
N PHE A 38 -23.16 -11.29 1.58
CA PHE A 38 -22.42 -12.55 1.58
C PHE A 38 -22.83 -13.47 2.74
N ARG A 39 -23.13 -12.90 3.93
CA ARG A 39 -23.70 -13.65 5.06
C ARG A 39 -25.10 -14.21 4.76
N GLN A 40 -25.90 -13.53 3.93
CA GLN A 40 -27.21 -14.02 3.51
C GLN A 40 -27.14 -15.13 2.45
N MET A 41 -26.11 -15.17 1.60
CA MET A 41 -25.99 -16.18 0.53
C MET A 41 -25.36 -17.52 0.95
N HIS A 42 -24.73 -17.61 2.12
CA HIS A 42 -24.11 -18.86 2.62
C HIS A 42 -24.54 -19.22 4.05
N PRO A 43 -25.83 -19.55 4.29
CA PRO A 43 -26.29 -20.02 5.61
C PRO A 43 -25.59 -21.32 6.07
N SER A 44 -24.99 -22.08 5.14
CA SER A 44 -24.26 -23.32 5.42
C SER A 44 -22.91 -23.13 6.16
N ARG A 45 -22.27 -21.95 6.09
CA ARG A 45 -21.02 -21.70 6.85
C ARG A 45 -21.25 -21.38 8.31
N VAL A 46 -22.33 -20.65 8.64
CA VAL A 46 -22.70 -20.36 10.04
C VAL A 46 -23.16 -21.62 10.76
N PHE A 47 -23.78 -22.56 10.03
CA PHE A 47 -24.09 -23.90 10.55
C PHE A 47 -22.84 -24.77 10.76
N ALA A 48 -21.82 -24.66 9.90
CA ALA A 48 -20.59 -25.42 10.04
C ALA A 48 -19.77 -25.02 11.29
N GLU A 49 -19.66 -23.71 11.59
CA GLU A 49 -18.95 -23.26 12.79
C GLU A 49 -19.66 -23.64 14.09
N LYS A 50 -21.00 -23.58 14.12
CA LYS A 50 -21.77 -24.04 15.30
C LYS A 50 -21.69 -25.56 15.52
N ASN A 51 -21.60 -26.35 14.44
CA ASN A 51 -21.47 -27.80 14.55
C ASN A 51 -20.04 -28.27 14.86
N LEU A 52 -19.00 -27.52 14.44
CA LEU A 52 -17.60 -27.81 14.79
C LEU A 52 -17.30 -27.57 16.29
N GLY A 53 -17.97 -26.60 16.92
CA GLY A 53 -17.91 -26.42 18.37
C GLY A 53 -18.52 -27.59 19.16
N LEU A 54 -19.56 -28.23 18.61
CA LEU A 54 -20.22 -29.39 19.23
C LEU A 54 -19.46 -30.71 19.03
N LEU A 55 -18.75 -30.87 17.90
CA LEU A 55 -17.90 -32.05 17.67
C LEU A 55 -16.61 -32.02 18.50
N ARG A 56 -16.17 -30.85 18.97
CA ARG A 56 -15.01 -30.73 19.88
C ARG A 56 -15.34 -31.08 21.33
N SER A 57 -16.62 -31.12 21.71
CA SER A 57 -17.06 -31.43 23.07
C SER A 57 -17.53 -32.89 23.26
N ARG A 58 -17.64 -33.67 22.20
CA ARG A 58 -17.88 -35.12 22.28
C ARG A 58 -16.54 -35.84 22.17
N GLY A 59 -16.05 -36.32 23.30
CA GLY A 59 -14.78 -37.01 23.45
C GLY A 59 -14.52 -38.04 22.34
N TYR A 60 -13.36 -37.88 21.72
CA TYR A 60 -12.67 -38.90 20.96
C TYR A 60 -11.39 -39.22 21.75
N GLU A 61 -11.60 -39.86 22.90
CA GLU A 61 -10.59 -40.74 23.49
C GLU A 61 -10.84 -42.12 22.86
N ASP A 62 -9.76 -42.84 22.57
CA ASP A 62 -9.70 -44.17 21.95
C ASP A 62 -9.85 -44.24 20.42
N ALA A 63 -8.70 -44.18 19.73
CA ALA A 63 -8.18 -45.34 19.02
C ALA A 63 -6.75 -45.07 18.51
N THR A 64 -5.83 -45.81 19.12
CA THR A 64 -4.47 -46.10 18.67
C THR A 64 -4.38 -46.36 17.16
N GLY A 65 -3.81 -45.42 16.42
CA GLY A 65 -3.55 -45.57 14.99
C GLY A 65 -3.07 -44.29 14.31
N LEU A 66 -2.18 -43.51 14.96
CA LEU A 66 -1.89 -42.15 14.51
C LEU A 66 -0.41 -41.78 14.68
N HIS A 67 0.48 -42.43 13.93
CA HIS A 67 1.89 -42.04 13.83
C HIS A 67 2.17 -41.05 12.67
N GLY A 68 1.14 -40.37 12.15
CA GLY A 68 1.26 -39.45 11.01
C GLY A 68 0.59 -38.07 11.15
N ALA A 69 -0.06 -37.74 12.26
CA ALA A 69 -0.82 -36.48 12.40
C ALA A 69 -0.09 -35.36 13.19
N SER A 70 1.12 -35.63 13.68
CA SER A 70 1.89 -34.65 14.44
C SER A 70 2.50 -33.55 13.56
N ASP A 71 2.81 -33.85 12.30
CA ASP A 71 3.44 -32.89 11.39
C ASP A 71 2.42 -31.86 10.84
N ASP A 72 1.20 -32.29 10.49
CA ASP A 72 0.17 -31.39 9.93
C ASP A 72 -0.37 -30.36 10.94
N SER A 73 -0.38 -30.72 12.22
CA SER A 73 -0.87 -29.85 13.31
C SER A 73 0.09 -28.68 13.55
N CYS A 74 1.39 -28.93 13.49
CA CYS A 74 2.43 -27.93 13.67
C CYS A 74 2.45 -26.93 12.50
N GLU A 75 2.33 -27.43 11.27
CA GLU A 75 2.30 -26.59 10.07
C GLU A 75 1.08 -25.64 10.06
N THR A 76 -0.05 -26.08 10.60
CA THR A 76 -1.26 -25.26 10.68
C THR A 76 -1.11 -24.10 11.68
N ILE A 77 -0.49 -24.32 12.84
CA ILE A 77 -0.25 -23.28 13.86
C ILE A 77 0.74 -22.23 13.33
N GLU A 78 1.81 -22.66 12.65
CA GLU A 78 2.80 -21.74 12.06
C GLU A 78 2.21 -20.88 10.92
N ARG A 79 1.22 -21.41 10.18
CA ARG A 79 0.49 -20.66 9.15
C ARG A 79 -0.47 -19.63 9.73
N ILE A 80 -1.10 -19.92 10.87
CA ILE A 80 -2.00 -18.98 11.57
C ILE A 80 -1.19 -17.84 12.19
N SER A 81 -0.12 -18.14 12.95
CA SER A 81 0.75 -17.10 13.53
C SER A 81 1.34 -16.17 12.47
N ARG A 82 1.74 -16.70 11.29
CA ARG A 82 2.20 -15.87 10.16
C ARG A 82 1.10 -15.02 9.51
N LYS A 83 -0.19 -15.29 9.71
CA LYS A 83 -1.28 -14.40 9.21
C LYS A 83 -1.33 -13.11 10.01
N ASP A 84 -1.19 -13.21 11.32
CA ASP A 84 -1.45 -12.08 12.22
C ASP A 84 -0.33 -11.03 12.10
N HIS A 85 0.92 -11.46 12.04
CA HIS A 85 2.07 -10.54 11.94
C HIS A 85 2.07 -9.68 10.66
N LEU A 86 1.58 -10.20 9.53
CA LEU A 86 1.56 -9.44 8.29
C LEU A 86 0.44 -8.38 8.28
N SER A 87 -0.70 -8.68 8.89
CA SER A 87 -1.79 -7.69 9.02
C SER A 87 -1.33 -6.52 9.88
N GLU A 88 -0.73 -6.82 11.02
CA GLU A 88 -0.18 -5.83 11.94
C GLU A 88 0.90 -4.97 11.26
N ALA A 89 1.78 -5.59 10.46
CA ALA A 89 2.79 -4.86 9.71
C ALA A 89 2.19 -3.89 8.68
N TYR A 90 1.10 -4.25 7.98
CA TYR A 90 0.40 -3.33 7.09
C TYR A 90 -0.30 -2.20 7.87
N GLN A 91 -0.92 -2.51 9.01
CA GLN A 91 -1.54 -1.48 9.86
C GLN A 91 -0.48 -0.49 10.35
N MET A 92 0.68 -0.98 10.79
CA MET A 92 1.83 -0.13 11.14
C MET A 92 2.28 0.72 9.95
N GLY A 93 2.39 0.13 8.76
CA GLY A 93 2.70 0.86 7.52
C GLY A 93 1.69 1.96 7.20
N GLN A 94 0.39 1.72 7.42
CA GLN A 94 -0.67 2.72 7.27
C GLN A 94 -0.43 3.91 8.21
N TYR A 95 -0.14 3.67 9.49
CA TYR A 95 0.14 4.73 10.45
C TYR A 95 1.41 5.49 10.10
N LEU A 96 2.49 4.80 9.75
CA LEU A 96 3.77 5.43 9.40
C LEU A 96 3.62 6.35 8.17
N PHE A 97 3.01 5.86 7.09
CA PHE A 97 2.78 6.66 5.90
C PHE A 97 1.79 7.80 6.12
N GLY A 98 0.74 7.57 6.93
CA GLY A 98 -0.21 8.61 7.33
C GLY A 98 0.46 9.74 8.12
N THR A 99 1.36 9.39 9.05
CA THR A 99 2.18 10.34 9.81
C THR A 99 3.09 11.12 8.89
N VAL A 100 3.80 10.47 7.96
CA VAL A 100 4.67 11.17 6.99
C VAL A 100 3.87 12.12 6.09
N ALA A 101 2.71 11.70 5.58
CA ALA A 101 1.83 12.54 4.78
C ALA A 101 1.37 13.78 5.58
N THR A 102 1.02 13.59 6.85
CA THR A 102 0.58 14.67 7.75
C THR A 102 1.72 15.63 8.08
N LEU A 103 2.91 15.11 8.41
CA LEU A 103 4.11 15.91 8.65
C LEU A 103 4.48 16.74 7.43
N LEU A 104 4.52 16.11 6.24
CA LEU A 104 4.75 16.82 4.99
C LEU A 104 3.72 17.92 4.79
N PHE A 105 2.44 17.66 5.03
CA PHE A 105 1.39 18.68 4.90
C PHE A 105 1.59 19.86 5.85
N LEU A 106 1.96 19.59 7.10
CA LEU A 106 2.13 20.60 8.16
C LEU A 106 3.37 21.47 8.00
N ILE A 107 4.42 21.04 7.30
CA ILE A 107 5.62 21.85 7.08
C ILE A 107 5.26 23.12 6.29
N PRO A 108 5.43 24.34 6.82
CA PRO A 108 5.02 25.56 6.14
C PRO A 108 5.80 25.77 4.85
N ASP A 109 5.11 25.92 3.72
CA ASP A 109 5.74 26.21 2.43
C ASP A 109 6.00 27.72 2.32
N ARG A 110 7.28 28.12 2.44
CA ARG A 110 7.71 29.51 2.25
C ARG A 110 8.36 29.76 0.89
N THR A 111 8.41 28.76 0.02
CA THR A 111 9.23 28.79 -1.21
C THR A 111 8.49 29.20 -2.48
N MET A 112 7.28 29.77 -2.38
CA MET A 112 6.49 30.34 -3.48
C MET A 112 6.44 29.47 -4.76
N THR A 113 5.31 28.76 -4.90
CA THR A 113 4.78 28.01 -6.06
C THR A 113 5.50 26.74 -6.54
N LYS A 114 6.83 26.71 -6.78
CA LYS A 114 7.45 25.51 -7.41
C LYS A 114 7.55 24.31 -6.47
N ARG A 115 7.86 24.52 -5.19
CA ARG A 115 7.96 23.44 -4.20
C ARG A 115 6.60 22.95 -3.69
N LEU A 116 5.55 23.75 -3.85
CA LEU A 116 4.19 23.37 -3.43
C LEU A 116 3.68 22.15 -4.18
N ALA A 117 3.91 22.09 -5.50
CA ALA A 117 3.49 20.95 -6.32
C ALA A 117 4.20 19.66 -5.90
N SER A 118 5.51 19.72 -5.66
CA SER A 118 6.29 18.56 -5.18
C SER A 118 5.85 18.12 -3.79
N LYS A 119 5.56 19.07 -2.90
CA LYS A 119 5.05 18.81 -1.55
C LYS A 119 3.68 18.11 -1.61
N LEU A 120 2.74 18.67 -2.37
CA LEU A 120 1.39 18.09 -2.52
C LEU A 120 1.45 16.71 -3.20
N ALA A 121 2.33 16.54 -4.18
CA ALA A 121 2.57 15.23 -4.80
C ALA A 121 3.13 14.23 -3.77
N GLY A 122 4.05 14.66 -2.90
CA GLY A 122 4.55 13.86 -1.79
C GLY A 122 3.44 13.46 -0.82
N VAL A 123 2.64 14.42 -0.34
CA VAL A 123 1.49 14.17 0.54
C VAL A 123 0.51 13.20 -0.09
N ALA A 124 0.17 13.39 -1.37
CA ALA A 124 -0.71 12.49 -2.10
C ALA A 124 -0.10 11.09 -2.24
N GLY A 125 1.18 10.99 -2.58
CA GLY A 125 1.91 9.72 -2.68
C GLY A 125 1.88 8.94 -1.36
N PHE A 126 2.29 9.57 -0.26
CA PHE A 126 2.25 8.97 1.07
C PHE A 126 0.83 8.64 1.54
N GLY A 127 -0.16 9.49 1.25
CA GLY A 127 -1.57 9.20 1.52
C GLY A 127 -2.08 7.97 0.76
N THR A 128 -1.73 7.85 -0.53
CA THR A 128 -2.08 6.66 -1.33
C THR A 128 -1.36 5.40 -0.83
N ALA A 129 -0.13 5.51 -0.36
CA ALA A 129 0.60 4.40 0.24
C ALA A 129 -0.05 3.94 1.57
N ALA A 130 -0.49 4.88 2.41
CA ALA A 130 -1.23 4.57 3.63
C ALA A 130 -2.57 3.86 3.33
N GLY A 131 -3.34 4.37 2.36
CA GLY A 131 -4.58 3.72 1.91
C GLY A 131 -4.34 2.34 1.30
N THR A 132 -3.24 2.16 0.58
CA THR A 132 -2.81 0.87 0.04
C THR A 132 -2.52 -0.14 1.16
N CYS A 133 -1.79 0.28 2.20
CA CYS A 133 -1.52 -0.57 3.36
C CYS A 133 -2.82 -0.98 4.06
N HIS A 134 -3.77 -0.05 4.23
CA HIS A 134 -5.08 -0.35 4.79
C HIS A 134 -5.84 -1.43 3.98
N ILE A 135 -5.86 -1.29 2.65
CA ILE A 135 -6.50 -2.27 1.75
C ILE A 135 -5.81 -3.64 1.85
N LEU A 136 -4.48 -3.66 1.96
CA LEU A 136 -3.69 -4.90 2.06
C LEU A 136 -3.85 -5.61 3.42
N ALA A 137 -3.97 -4.85 4.51
CA ALA A 137 -4.31 -5.40 5.84
C ALA A 137 -5.64 -6.15 5.78
N CYS A 138 -6.69 -5.50 5.26
CA CYS A 138 -8.00 -6.10 5.10
C CYS A 138 -7.95 -7.32 4.15
N ALA A 139 -7.18 -7.24 3.06
CA ALA A 139 -7.02 -8.37 2.14
C ALA A 139 -6.31 -9.58 2.79
N ASN A 140 -5.37 -9.34 3.71
CA ASN A 140 -4.69 -10.37 4.47
C ASN A 140 -5.63 -11.08 5.44
N GLU A 141 -6.43 -10.33 6.20
CA GLU A 141 -7.44 -10.86 7.13
C GLU A 141 -8.43 -11.80 6.43
N HIS A 142 -8.83 -11.44 5.20
CA HIS A 142 -9.76 -12.24 4.40
C HIS A 142 -9.08 -13.32 3.54
N ASN A 143 -7.77 -13.54 3.67
CA ASN A 143 -7.00 -14.49 2.84
C ASN A 143 -7.11 -14.24 1.33
N ARG A 144 -7.27 -12.98 0.91
CA ARG A 144 -7.43 -12.59 -0.50
C ARG A 144 -6.14 -12.11 -1.16
N LEU A 145 -5.03 -12.04 -0.42
CA LEU A 145 -3.73 -11.57 -0.93
C LEU A 145 -3.22 -12.30 -2.18
N GLY A 146 -3.65 -13.55 -2.40
CA GLY A 146 -3.34 -14.32 -3.61
C GLY A 146 -4.01 -13.82 -4.90
N SER A 147 -4.96 -12.88 -4.83
CA SER A 147 -5.57 -12.30 -6.02
C SER A 147 -4.61 -11.35 -6.73
N ASP A 148 -4.60 -11.40 -8.07
CA ASP A 148 -3.83 -10.53 -8.96
C ASP A 148 -3.86 -9.05 -8.58
N THR A 149 -5.02 -8.55 -8.12
CA THR A 149 -5.18 -7.15 -7.72
C THR A 149 -4.28 -6.80 -6.55
N TYR A 150 -4.25 -7.62 -5.49
CA TYR A 150 -3.46 -7.34 -4.29
C TYR A 150 -1.97 -7.65 -4.49
N LYS A 151 -1.61 -8.59 -5.38
CA LYS A 151 -0.21 -8.77 -5.82
C LYS A 151 0.33 -7.52 -6.49
N ARG A 152 -0.45 -6.94 -7.43
CA ARG A 152 -0.07 -5.67 -8.09
C ARG A 152 -0.02 -4.51 -7.12
N LEU A 153 -0.94 -4.47 -6.15
CA LEU A 153 -0.95 -3.44 -5.12
C LEU A 153 0.30 -3.52 -4.23
N ASN A 154 0.74 -4.74 -3.87
CA ASN A 154 2.01 -4.96 -3.18
C ASN A 154 3.21 -4.54 -4.02
N ILE A 155 3.26 -4.91 -5.30
CA ILE A 155 4.34 -4.47 -6.20
C ILE A 155 4.36 -2.94 -6.33
N GLY A 156 3.20 -2.30 -6.40
CA GLY A 156 3.07 -0.84 -6.44
C GLY A 156 3.63 -0.19 -5.18
N LEU A 157 3.28 -0.73 -4.00
CA LEU A 157 3.80 -0.26 -2.71
C LEU A 157 5.31 -0.49 -2.60
N PHE A 158 5.80 -1.63 -3.08
CA PHE A 158 7.22 -1.95 -3.15
C PHE A 158 7.97 -0.95 -4.03
N GLY A 159 7.47 -0.71 -5.25
CA GLY A 159 8.06 0.24 -6.19
C GLY A 159 8.06 1.66 -5.65
N PHE A 160 6.96 2.11 -5.05
CA PHE A 160 6.88 3.42 -4.39
C PHE A 160 7.93 3.57 -3.28
N SER A 161 8.08 2.54 -2.44
CA SER A 161 9.03 2.57 -1.33
C SER A 161 10.48 2.53 -1.80
N MET A 162 10.81 1.66 -2.75
CA MET A 162 12.16 1.53 -3.33
C MET A 162 12.59 2.77 -4.11
N ILE A 163 11.76 3.26 -5.03
CA ILE A 163 12.06 4.48 -5.79
C ILE A 163 12.12 5.68 -4.83
N GLY A 164 11.25 5.69 -3.83
CA GLY A 164 11.27 6.68 -2.77
C GLY A 164 12.59 6.72 -2.02
N LEU A 165 13.28 5.61 -1.77
CA LEU A 165 14.58 5.66 -1.07
C LEU A 165 15.58 6.59 -1.79
N ALA A 166 15.56 6.61 -3.11
CA ALA A 166 16.41 7.50 -3.90
C ALA A 166 15.96 8.98 -3.89
N SER A 167 14.69 9.27 -3.57
CA SER A 167 14.16 10.64 -3.49
C SER A 167 14.31 11.29 -2.11
N ILE A 168 14.76 10.54 -1.08
CA ILE A 168 14.93 11.05 0.29
C ILE A 168 15.78 12.33 0.35
N PRO A 169 16.94 12.44 -0.33
CA PRO A 169 17.76 13.66 -0.26
C PRO A 169 17.01 14.91 -0.78
N GLY A 170 16.15 14.75 -1.78
CA GLY A 170 15.31 15.84 -2.30
C GLY A 170 14.24 16.26 -1.30
N GLU A 171 13.57 15.30 -0.68
CA GLU A 171 12.49 15.56 0.29
C GLU A 171 13.01 16.10 1.64
N ALA A 172 14.22 15.70 2.06
CA ALA A 172 14.88 16.29 3.22
C ALA A 172 15.14 17.80 3.07
N GLY A 173 15.25 18.27 1.81
CA GLY A 173 15.43 19.69 1.47
C GLY A 173 14.23 20.60 1.78
N PHE A 174 13.10 20.05 2.26
CA PHE A 174 11.98 20.83 2.78
C PHE A 174 12.25 21.42 4.16
N CYS A 175 13.14 20.80 4.95
CA CYS A 175 13.52 21.30 6.26
C CYS A 175 14.62 22.37 6.14
N ARG A 176 14.47 23.50 6.85
CA ARG A 176 15.49 24.57 6.87
C ARG A 176 16.70 24.22 7.74
N SER A 177 16.46 23.57 8.87
CA SER A 177 17.52 23.15 9.78
C SER A 177 18.14 21.86 9.27
N ALA A 178 19.46 21.81 9.16
CA ALA A 178 20.20 20.61 8.80
C ALA A 178 19.90 19.46 9.77
N GLY A 179 19.78 19.74 11.07
CA GLY A 179 19.40 18.74 12.08
C GLY A 179 18.01 18.15 11.82
N ALA A 180 17.02 19.00 11.56
CA ALA A 180 15.66 18.54 11.24
C ALA A 180 15.62 17.75 9.92
N ALA A 181 16.38 18.18 8.90
CA ALA A 181 16.49 17.49 7.62
C ALA A 181 17.10 16.09 7.78
N MET A 182 18.15 15.95 8.61
CA MET A 182 18.78 14.66 8.90
C MET A 182 17.81 13.71 9.60
N ILE A 183 17.14 14.17 10.67
CA ILE A 183 16.18 13.35 11.41
C ILE A 183 15.01 12.92 10.51
N PHE A 184 14.47 13.86 9.73
CA PHE A 184 13.37 13.59 8.81
C PHE A 184 13.78 12.60 7.70
N SER A 185 14.99 12.78 7.14
CA SER A 185 15.58 11.88 6.16
C SER A 185 15.72 10.45 6.70
N SER A 186 16.32 10.29 7.89
CA SER A 186 16.47 9.00 8.56
C SER A 186 15.12 8.35 8.83
N PHE A 187 14.15 9.12 9.34
CA PHE A 187 12.81 8.61 9.60
C PHE A 187 12.13 8.11 8.31
N MET A 188 12.16 8.89 7.23
CA MET A 188 11.59 8.46 5.96
C MET A 188 12.32 7.26 5.35
N GLY A 189 13.64 7.17 5.53
CA GLY A 189 14.43 5.99 5.18
C GLY A 189 13.92 4.73 5.87
N ILE A 190 13.73 4.80 7.19
CA ILE A 190 13.21 3.67 7.98
C ILE A 190 11.80 3.29 7.51
N VAL A 191 10.90 4.26 7.34
CA VAL A 191 9.51 4.02 6.89
C VAL A 191 9.49 3.34 5.52
N ARG A 192 10.31 3.80 4.58
CA ARG A 192 10.38 3.22 3.23
C ARG A 192 11.02 1.83 3.24
N LEU A 193 12.11 1.61 3.99
CA LEU A 193 12.70 0.29 4.14
C LEU A 193 11.72 -0.71 4.75
N PHE A 194 11.02 -0.31 5.81
CA PHE A 194 9.97 -1.12 6.43
C PHE A 194 8.89 -1.50 5.41
N ALA A 195 8.35 -0.53 4.69
CA ALA A 195 7.32 -0.79 3.68
C ALA A 195 7.81 -1.65 2.52
N THR A 196 9.08 -1.53 2.11
CA THR A 196 9.71 -2.42 1.12
C THR A 196 9.70 -3.87 1.61
N VAL A 197 10.10 -4.12 2.86
CA VAL A 197 10.10 -5.47 3.45
C VAL A 197 8.68 -6.03 3.54
N VAL A 198 7.74 -5.24 4.08
CA VAL A 198 6.34 -5.67 4.26
C VAL A 198 5.67 -5.96 2.93
N SER A 199 5.83 -5.09 1.93
CA SER A 199 5.28 -5.30 0.59
C SER A 199 5.90 -6.49 -0.14
N PHE A 200 7.20 -6.73 0.06
CA PHE A 200 7.86 -7.92 -0.48
C PHE A 200 7.33 -9.21 0.15
N MET A 201 7.20 -9.26 1.49
CA MET A 201 6.60 -10.39 2.19
C MET A 201 5.15 -10.61 1.77
N GLY A 202 4.39 -9.52 1.62
CA GLY A 202 3.03 -9.50 1.13
C GLY A 202 2.86 -10.10 -0.26
N TRP A 203 3.70 -9.67 -1.19
CA TRP A 203 3.71 -10.20 -2.55
C TRP A 203 4.16 -11.66 -2.59
N LYS A 204 5.23 -12.03 -1.85
CA LYS A 204 5.72 -13.42 -1.76
C LYS A 204 4.62 -14.37 -1.28
N ARG A 205 3.80 -13.95 -0.31
CA ARG A 205 2.65 -14.72 0.17
C ARG A 205 1.58 -14.94 -0.90
N GLY A 206 1.45 -14.01 -1.85
CA GLY A 206 0.52 -14.15 -2.97
C GLY A 206 1.01 -15.11 -4.06
N ILE A 207 2.28 -15.50 -4.07
CA ILE A 207 2.84 -16.42 -5.07
C ILE A 207 2.90 -17.83 -4.50
N ASP A 208 2.63 -18.82 -5.34
CA ASP A 208 2.75 -20.22 -4.96
C ASP A 208 4.17 -20.54 -4.51
N GLN A 209 4.28 -21.03 -3.28
CA GLN A 209 5.52 -21.26 -2.53
C GLN A 209 6.48 -22.27 -3.18
N ARG A 210 6.07 -22.90 -4.29
CA ARG A 210 6.85 -23.89 -5.05
C ARG A 210 7.91 -23.26 -5.97
N ASP A 211 7.86 -21.96 -6.19
CA ASP A 211 8.81 -21.27 -7.06
C ASP A 211 10.12 -20.93 -6.31
N GLY A 212 11.25 -21.43 -6.78
CA GLY A 212 12.57 -21.13 -6.20
C GLY A 212 12.96 -19.64 -6.27
N MET A 213 13.87 -19.19 -5.40
CA MET A 213 14.17 -17.75 -5.19
C MET A 213 14.67 -17.00 -6.44
N ASN A 214 15.40 -17.65 -7.34
CA ASN A 214 15.81 -17.06 -8.62
C ASN A 214 14.63 -16.85 -9.58
N LEU A 215 13.60 -17.70 -9.47
CA LEU A 215 12.36 -17.55 -10.22
C LEU A 215 11.51 -16.41 -9.65
N VAL A 216 11.57 -16.18 -8.34
CA VAL A 216 10.84 -15.11 -7.65
C VAL A 216 11.26 -13.73 -8.17
N THR A 217 12.56 -13.42 -8.23
CA THR A 217 13.01 -12.10 -8.70
C THR A 217 12.65 -11.85 -10.16
N SER A 218 12.83 -12.84 -11.04
CA SER A 218 12.43 -12.73 -12.45
C SER A 218 10.92 -12.60 -12.64
N LYS A 219 10.10 -13.28 -11.84
CA LYS A 219 8.65 -13.10 -11.86
C LYS A 219 8.26 -11.70 -11.39
N MET A 220 8.88 -11.19 -10.35
CA MET A 220 8.61 -9.84 -9.84
C MET A 220 8.89 -8.78 -10.90
N THR A 221 10.06 -8.83 -11.54
CA THR A 221 10.44 -7.88 -12.60
C THR A 221 9.53 -8.01 -13.82
N ASN A 222 9.16 -9.24 -14.20
CA ASN A 222 8.21 -9.48 -15.29
C ASN A 222 6.80 -8.97 -14.97
N GLU A 223 6.30 -9.13 -13.75
CA GLU A 223 5.01 -8.58 -13.33
C GLU A 223 5.04 -7.05 -13.28
N LEU A 224 6.13 -6.47 -12.78
CA LEU A 224 6.34 -5.03 -12.75
C LEU A 224 6.40 -4.46 -14.17
N TRP A 225 7.13 -5.11 -15.07
CA TRP A 225 7.20 -4.76 -16.48
C TRP A 225 5.84 -4.88 -17.18
N LYS A 226 5.14 -6.01 -17.01
CA LYS A 226 3.79 -6.22 -17.57
C LYS A 226 2.77 -5.22 -17.01
N GLY A 227 2.83 -4.92 -15.72
CA GLY A 227 1.98 -3.93 -15.06
C GLY A 227 2.22 -2.52 -15.59
N THR A 228 3.50 -2.18 -15.80
CA THR A 228 3.91 -0.89 -16.38
C THR A 228 3.43 -0.82 -17.83
N LYS A 229 3.71 -1.84 -18.65
CA LYS A 229 3.27 -1.94 -20.04
C LYS A 229 1.74 -1.82 -20.16
N ARG A 230 0.96 -2.55 -19.36
CA ARG A 230 -0.50 -2.45 -19.35
C ARG A 230 -1.01 -1.08 -18.93
N THR A 231 -0.34 -0.42 -17.97
CA THR A 231 -0.66 0.97 -17.61
C THR A 231 -0.41 1.89 -18.80
N PHE A 232 0.73 1.76 -19.48
CA PHE A 232 1.05 2.54 -20.69
C PHE A 232 0.12 2.25 -21.87
N GLU A 233 -0.29 0.99 -22.07
CA GLU A 233 -1.27 0.59 -23.08
C GLU A 233 -2.66 1.11 -22.76
N GLY A 234 -3.08 1.04 -21.48
CA GLY A 234 -4.33 1.66 -21.00
C GLY A 234 -4.34 3.18 -21.23
N LEU A 235 -3.19 3.83 -21.11
CA LEU A 235 -3.01 5.25 -21.44
C LEU A 235 -3.05 5.55 -22.95
N LYS A 236 -2.94 4.54 -23.83
CA LYS A 236 -3.12 4.67 -25.28
C LYS A 236 -4.60 4.55 -25.71
N VAL A 237 -5.52 4.13 -24.84
CA VAL A 237 -6.93 3.89 -25.22
C VAL A 237 -7.67 5.22 -25.48
N GLN A 238 -8.33 5.28 -26.63
CA GLN A 238 -8.94 6.45 -27.30
C GLN A 238 -10.10 7.16 -26.59
N HIS A 239 -10.36 6.94 -25.30
CA HIS A 239 -11.34 7.78 -24.57
C HIS A 239 -10.72 9.17 -24.25
N LYS A 240 -10.74 10.03 -25.27
CA LYS A 240 -9.92 11.24 -25.50
C LYS A 240 -9.82 12.26 -24.35
N LYS A 241 -10.75 12.31 -23.39
CA LYS A 241 -10.72 13.34 -22.32
C LYS A 241 -10.21 12.83 -20.98
N LYS A 242 -10.66 11.67 -20.49
CA LYS A 242 -10.26 11.16 -19.16
C LYS A 242 -8.87 10.51 -19.17
N ALA A 243 -8.50 9.86 -20.28
CA ALA A 243 -7.17 9.26 -20.43
C ALA A 243 -6.06 10.31 -20.53
N LEU A 244 -6.35 11.49 -21.12
CA LEU A 244 -5.38 12.57 -21.27
C LEU A 244 -4.94 13.14 -19.91
N THR A 245 -5.88 13.36 -19.00
CA THR A 245 -5.59 13.85 -17.64
C THR A 245 -4.77 12.84 -16.85
N TYR A 246 -5.13 11.55 -16.90
CA TYR A 246 -4.36 10.49 -16.23
C TYR A 246 -2.93 10.37 -16.79
N ARG A 247 -2.78 10.51 -18.12
CA ARG A 247 -1.49 10.47 -18.80
C ARG A 247 -0.62 11.67 -18.41
N ASN A 248 -1.18 12.87 -18.42
CA ASN A 248 -0.46 14.08 -18.02
C ASN A 248 -0.09 14.04 -16.54
N SER A 249 -0.98 13.57 -15.66
CA SER A 249 -0.68 13.39 -14.24
C SER A 249 0.41 12.35 -14.01
N LEU A 250 0.38 11.22 -14.69
CA LEU A 250 1.39 10.16 -14.55
C LEU A 250 2.76 10.62 -15.11
N ILE A 251 2.77 11.33 -16.24
CA ILE A 251 3.98 11.95 -16.79
C ILE A 251 4.52 13.01 -15.83
N LEU A 252 3.67 13.88 -15.27
CA LEU A 252 4.09 14.89 -14.29
C LEU A 252 4.66 14.26 -13.01
N VAL A 253 4.05 13.17 -12.51
CA VAL A 253 4.57 12.43 -11.36
C VAL A 253 5.91 11.79 -11.69
N LEU A 254 6.05 11.14 -12.85
CA LEU A 254 7.31 10.55 -13.30
C LEU A 254 8.40 11.60 -13.50
N PHE A 255 8.09 12.74 -14.12
CA PHE A 255 9.02 13.86 -14.27
C PHE A 255 9.39 14.47 -12.92
N GLY A 256 8.45 14.58 -11.98
CA GLY A 256 8.73 15.06 -10.62
C GLY A 256 9.69 14.14 -9.87
N VAL A 257 9.45 12.82 -9.94
CA VAL A 257 10.34 11.80 -9.36
C VAL A 257 11.72 11.83 -10.02
N PHE A 258 11.77 11.86 -11.35
CA PHE A 258 13.03 11.90 -12.10
C PHE A 258 13.81 13.19 -11.85
N SER A 259 13.14 14.35 -11.82
CA SER A 259 13.75 15.64 -11.49
C SER A 259 14.31 15.65 -10.07
N SER A 260 13.57 15.11 -9.10
CA SER A 260 14.03 15.01 -7.70
C SER A 260 15.23 14.07 -7.56
N PHE A 261 15.23 12.98 -8.32
CA PHE A 261 16.36 12.04 -8.39
C PHE A 261 17.61 12.72 -8.97
N MET A 262 17.47 13.45 -10.09
CA MET A 262 18.58 14.17 -10.71
C MET A 262 19.11 15.28 -9.80
N GLU A 263 18.25 16.05 -9.13
CA GLU A 263 18.70 17.04 -8.12
C GLU A 263 19.47 16.39 -6.97
N GLY A 264 19.05 15.21 -6.52
CA GLY A 264 19.78 14.42 -5.52
C GLY A 264 21.18 14.01 -6.01
N LEU A 265 21.29 13.52 -7.24
CA LEU A 265 22.57 13.18 -7.88
C LEU A 265 23.50 14.39 -8.03
N PHE A 266 22.97 15.55 -8.42
CA PHE A 266 23.77 16.77 -8.58
C PHE A 266 24.26 17.33 -7.26
N LYS A 267 23.50 17.20 -6.16
CA LYS A 267 23.95 17.65 -4.82
C LYS A 267 25.00 16.76 -4.17
N LEU A 268 25.16 15.52 -4.65
CA LEU A 268 26.20 14.59 -4.18
C LEU A 268 27.55 14.83 -4.86
N ARG A 269 27.61 15.69 -5.88
CA ARG A 269 28.80 15.99 -6.67
C ARG A 269 29.31 17.40 -6.34
#